data_AF-K0RC24-F1
#
_entry.id   AF-K0RC24-F1
#
_cell.length_a   1.000
_cell.length_b   1.000
_cell.length_c   1.000
_cell.angle_alpha   90.00
_cell.angle_beta   90.00
_cell.angle_gamma   90.00
#
_symmetry.space_group_name_H-M   'P 1'
#
loop_
_entity.id
_entity.type
_entity.pdbx_description
1 polymer ?
#
loop_
_entity_poly.entity_id
_entity_poly.type
_entity_poly.pdbx_seq_one_letter_code
_entity_poly.pdbx_strand_id
1 'polypeptide(L)'
;MQRQGPHSLSNVHVRGPSAGSSSATGVDKGGIALGLVNAVALSLSVTPCSAANPSPPVRDIHPNMSCFVSVADDGYEACANCGKQGSEAVKLRNCTACRLVKYCSVDCQRAHRKQHKKACKQRAAELKDEQLYGQGLDRPEGDFCPICTLPIPLPIEDHSACAVCCMKKICHGCAMAVGKRGMNNCAFCRAPYPANDADELAMIKARVEKRDPHAINLLGEKYFFGDLGLQKDLQKAVNLCTEAAELGSIDALYNLGAWNGLGDVVEQGEKKEVQFWSKAAMQGHVVSRSNLGAIEGEKGNHDRAARHLLISAKMGFKGSFEMIKQMFTAGLVTKEKFAEALKGYQDAVEEMKSHDRDEAKRLGY
;
A
#
# COMPACT_ATOMS: atom_id res chain seq x y z
N MET A 1 36.95 30.07 64.97
CA MET A 1 37.37 28.87 64.23
C MET A 1 36.15 27.98 64.08
N GLN A 2 35.67 27.49 62.95
CA GLN A 2 36.00 27.56 61.52
C GLN A 2 34.67 27.38 60.75
N ARG A 3 34.69 27.71 59.46
CA ARG A 3 33.55 27.86 58.53
C ARG A 3 33.14 26.55 57.83
N GLN A 4 32.01 26.66 57.10
CA GLN A 4 31.59 26.00 55.82
C GLN A 4 30.52 24.88 55.92
N GLY A 5 29.40 25.06 55.19
CA GLY A 5 28.42 24.01 54.82
C GLY A 5 28.80 23.34 53.48
N PRO A 6 27.88 22.88 52.60
CA PRO A 6 26.54 22.25 52.74
C PRO A 6 26.48 20.85 52.03
N HIS A 7 25.26 20.26 51.87
CA HIS A 7 24.89 19.00 51.16
C HIS A 7 25.03 17.70 52.00
N SER A 8 24.09 16.75 52.02
CA SER A 8 23.33 16.13 50.93
C SER A 8 21.98 15.57 51.41
N LEU A 9 20.97 15.67 50.53
CA LEU A 9 19.59 15.25 50.74
C LEU A 9 19.42 13.75 50.51
N SER A 10 18.51 13.19 51.28
CA SER A 10 18.10 11.80 51.36
C SER A 10 17.60 11.24 50.02
N ASN A 11 18.07 10.04 49.68
CA ASN A 11 17.59 9.23 48.56
C ASN A 11 16.10 8.88 48.72
N VAL A 12 15.24 9.53 47.93
CA VAL A 12 13.87 9.07 47.65
C VAL A 12 13.90 8.40 46.28
N HIS A 13 13.82 7.07 46.28
CA HIS A 13 13.65 6.25 45.07
C HIS A 13 12.31 6.58 44.40
N VAL A 14 12.33 7.35 43.31
CA VAL A 14 11.17 7.52 42.42
C VAL A 14 11.18 6.37 41.42
N ARG A 15 10.26 5.42 41.62
CA ARG A 15 9.96 4.34 40.66
C ARG A 15 9.43 4.96 39.36
N GLY A 16 10.18 4.85 38.27
CA GLY A 16 9.67 5.05 36.92
C GLY A 16 8.61 4.00 36.57
N PRO A 17 7.78 4.21 35.53
CA PRO A 17 6.80 3.23 35.12
C PRO A 17 7.53 1.96 34.70
N SER A 18 7.35 0.92 35.50
CA SER A 18 7.79 -0.44 35.23
C SER A 18 7.25 -0.87 33.88
N ALA A 19 8.16 -1.23 32.97
CA ALA A 19 7.88 -2.23 31.96
C ALA A 19 7.27 -3.44 32.68
N GLY A 20 5.97 -3.64 32.50
CA GLY A 20 5.26 -4.80 33.00
C GLY A 20 5.74 -6.03 32.25
N SER A 21 6.78 -6.67 32.78
CA SER A 21 7.13 -8.04 32.45
C SER A 21 6.04 -8.97 32.97
N SER A 22 5.04 -9.26 32.15
CA SER A 22 4.20 -10.44 32.34
C SER A 22 4.90 -11.63 31.69
N SER A 23 5.68 -12.35 32.48
CA SER A 23 6.11 -13.71 32.17
C SER A 23 4.92 -14.66 32.37
N ALA A 24 4.29 -15.04 31.27
CA ALA A 24 3.44 -16.23 31.20
C ALA A 24 3.62 -16.85 29.81
N THR A 25 4.29 -18.01 29.79
CA THR A 25 4.15 -19.14 28.86
C THR A 25 4.03 -18.81 27.36
N GLY A 26 5.02 -19.26 26.60
CA GLY A 26 5.11 -19.13 25.14
C GLY A 26 3.78 -19.32 24.42
N VAL A 27 3.33 -18.24 23.81
CA VAL A 27 2.32 -18.23 22.77
C VAL A 27 2.96 -17.43 21.64
N ASP A 28 2.94 -18.04 20.46
CA ASP A 28 3.47 -17.51 19.22
C ASP A 28 3.24 -16.01 19.12
N LYS A 29 4.34 -15.27 18.94
CA LYS A 29 4.27 -13.91 18.41
C LYS A 29 3.54 -14.05 17.08
N GLY A 30 2.27 -13.62 17.08
CA GLY A 30 1.46 -13.43 15.88
C GLY A 30 2.17 -12.40 15.02
N GLY A 31 3.17 -12.88 14.29
CA GLY A 31 3.77 -12.18 13.19
C GLY A 31 2.61 -11.79 12.30
N ILE A 32 2.46 -10.48 12.17
CA ILE A 32 2.08 -9.79 10.96
C ILE A 32 2.02 -10.82 9.82
N ALA A 33 0.85 -10.94 9.18
CA ALA A 33 0.79 -11.46 7.83
C ALA A 33 1.72 -10.56 7.00
N LEU A 34 3.01 -10.86 7.00
CA LEU A 34 3.91 -10.47 5.97
C LEU A 34 3.28 -11.07 4.73
N GLY A 35 2.52 -10.23 4.03
CA GLY A 35 2.00 -10.55 2.71
C GLY A 35 3.14 -11.19 1.92
N LEU A 36 2.79 -12.24 1.16
CA LEU A 36 3.58 -13.08 0.24
C LEU A 36 5.08 -12.79 0.02
N VAL A 37 5.52 -11.53 0.02
CA VAL A 37 6.90 -11.04 0.01
C VAL A 37 7.87 -11.79 0.96
N ASN A 38 7.46 -12.26 2.16
CA ASN A 38 8.35 -13.12 2.99
C ASN A 38 8.09 -14.62 2.88
N ALA A 39 6.96 -15.04 2.31
CA ALA A 39 6.67 -16.47 2.10
C ALA A 39 7.31 -17.00 0.81
N VAL A 40 7.69 -16.13 -0.13
CA VAL A 40 8.35 -16.53 -1.36
C VAL A 40 9.87 -16.45 -1.19
N ALA A 41 10.41 -17.37 -0.39
CA ALA A 41 11.70 -17.97 -0.73
C ALA A 41 11.48 -18.75 -2.04
N LEU A 42 11.52 -18.04 -3.17
CA LEU A 42 11.46 -18.61 -4.49
C LEU A 42 12.63 -19.58 -4.60
N SER A 43 12.34 -20.87 -4.46
CA SER A 43 13.18 -21.98 -4.88
C SER A 43 13.30 -21.95 -6.41
N LEU A 44 14.01 -20.94 -6.91
CA LEU A 44 14.49 -20.89 -8.27
C LEU A 44 15.63 -21.91 -8.37
N SER A 45 15.27 -23.18 -8.58
CA SER A 45 16.20 -24.20 -9.04
C SER A 45 16.56 -23.90 -10.50
N VAL A 46 17.50 -22.98 -10.70
CA VAL A 46 18.09 -22.72 -12.01
C VAL A 46 19.34 -23.59 -12.12
N THR A 47 19.21 -24.71 -12.82
CA THR A 47 20.35 -25.51 -13.28
C THR A 47 21.20 -24.67 -14.24
N PRO A 48 22.54 -24.60 -14.06
CA PRO A 48 23.39 -23.82 -14.95
C PRO A 48 23.66 -24.60 -16.24
N CYS A 49 23.17 -24.10 -17.38
CA CYS A 49 23.63 -24.56 -18.68
C CYS A 49 24.84 -23.71 -19.13
N SER A 50 25.93 -24.42 -19.41
CA SER A 50 27.24 -23.94 -19.82
C SER A 50 27.22 -23.21 -21.16
N ALA A 51 28.09 -22.21 -21.30
CA ALA A 51 28.26 -21.36 -22.47
C ALA A 51 29.30 -21.91 -23.47
N ALA A 52 29.02 -21.79 -24.77
CA ALA A 52 29.91 -21.62 -25.94
C ALA A 52 29.00 -21.70 -27.19
N ASN A 53 29.03 -20.89 -28.25
CA ASN A 53 30.09 -20.15 -28.93
C ASN A 53 29.44 -19.13 -29.94
N PRO A 54 30.19 -18.35 -30.76
CA PRO A 54 29.85 -16.98 -31.15
C PRO A 54 29.00 -16.82 -32.43
N SER A 55 28.32 -15.67 -32.56
CA SER A 55 27.63 -15.22 -33.77
C SER A 55 28.40 -14.11 -34.53
N PRO A 56 28.34 -14.08 -35.87
CA PRO A 56 29.07 -13.13 -36.74
C PRO A 56 28.21 -11.88 -37.08
N PRO A 57 28.69 -10.90 -37.89
CA PRO A 57 28.47 -9.48 -37.66
C PRO A 57 27.12 -8.91 -38.13
N VAL A 58 26.80 -7.80 -37.47
CA VAL A 58 25.64 -6.92 -37.60
C VAL A 58 25.50 -6.35 -39.02
N ARG A 59 24.29 -6.42 -39.58
CA ARG A 59 23.84 -5.58 -40.70
C ARG A 59 22.69 -4.71 -40.21
N ASP A 60 22.86 -3.42 -40.41
CA ASP A 60 21.96 -2.34 -40.03
C ASP A 60 20.58 -2.49 -40.69
N ILE A 61 19.53 -2.52 -39.86
CA ILE A 61 18.15 -2.31 -40.27
C ILE A 61 17.56 -1.28 -39.29
N HIS A 62 17.41 -0.05 -39.78
CA HIS A 62 16.72 1.03 -39.09
C HIS A 62 15.26 0.67 -38.80
N PRO A 63 14.77 0.78 -37.55
CA PRO A 63 13.34 0.81 -37.28
C PRO A 63 12.81 2.24 -37.36
N ASN A 64 11.78 2.36 -38.19
CA ASN A 64 10.97 3.52 -38.49
C ASN A 64 10.55 4.35 -37.26
N MET A 65 10.65 5.67 -37.40
CA MET A 65 10.10 6.68 -36.49
C MET A 65 8.62 6.39 -36.20
N SER A 66 8.28 6.30 -34.91
CA SER A 66 6.89 6.44 -34.46
C SER A 66 6.45 7.88 -34.70
N CYS A 67 5.69 8.11 -35.77
CA CYS A 67 4.97 9.37 -35.96
C CYS A 67 3.91 9.50 -34.86
N PHE A 68 4.25 10.25 -33.82
CA PHE A 68 3.28 10.85 -32.90
C PHE A 68 2.50 11.89 -33.71
N VAL A 69 1.31 11.50 -34.19
CA VAL A 69 0.36 12.47 -34.73
C VAL A 69 -0.36 13.06 -33.53
N SER A 70 0.03 14.28 -33.15
CA SER A 70 -0.86 15.19 -32.44
C SER A 70 -2.08 15.40 -33.34
N VAL A 71 -3.18 14.70 -33.04
CA VAL A 71 -4.44 14.91 -33.76
C VAL A 71 -4.99 16.25 -33.29
N ALA A 72 -4.80 17.28 -34.14
CA ALA A 72 -5.65 18.44 -34.13
C ALA A 72 -7.09 17.96 -34.38
N ASP A 73 -7.96 18.27 -33.42
CA ASP A 73 -9.36 17.86 -33.34
C ASP A 73 -10.21 18.69 -34.32
N ASP A 74 -10.07 18.42 -35.61
CA ASP A 74 -10.91 18.96 -36.67
C ASP A 74 -11.43 17.81 -37.56
N GLY A 75 -12.39 17.04 -37.04
CA GLY A 75 -13.01 15.95 -37.78
C GLY A 75 -14.37 15.58 -37.23
N TYR A 76 -15.43 16.12 -37.82
CA TYR A 76 -16.84 15.84 -37.53
C TYR A 76 -17.07 14.45 -36.93
N GLU A 77 -17.42 14.42 -35.65
CA GLU A 77 -17.66 13.16 -34.94
C GLU A 77 -18.77 12.40 -35.66
N ALA A 78 -18.47 11.19 -36.14
CA ALA A 78 -19.42 10.35 -36.86
C ALA A 78 -19.68 9.05 -36.11
N CYS A 79 -20.88 8.50 -36.29
CA CYS A 79 -21.21 7.19 -35.77
C CYS A 79 -20.33 6.14 -36.45
N ALA A 80 -19.58 5.37 -35.65
CA ALA A 80 -18.67 4.35 -36.15
C ALA A 80 -19.34 3.18 -36.90
N ASN A 81 -20.67 3.08 -36.86
CA ASN A 81 -21.42 2.07 -37.61
C ASN A 81 -22.04 2.62 -38.91
N CYS A 82 -22.83 3.69 -38.80
CA CYS A 82 -23.63 4.20 -39.92
C CYS A 82 -23.07 5.48 -40.57
N GLY A 83 -21.96 6.01 -40.07
CA GLY A 83 -21.34 7.25 -40.57
C GLY A 83 -22.11 8.53 -40.27
N LYS A 84 -23.27 8.45 -39.58
CA LYS A 84 -24.10 9.61 -39.24
C LYS A 84 -23.30 10.60 -38.39
N GLN A 85 -23.18 11.83 -38.87
CA GLN A 85 -22.48 12.88 -38.14
C GLN A 85 -23.26 13.33 -36.90
N GLY A 86 -22.52 13.72 -35.88
CA GLY A 86 -23.05 14.39 -34.72
C GLY A 86 -23.61 15.75 -35.12
N SER A 87 -24.79 16.07 -34.61
CA SER A 87 -25.41 17.38 -34.75
C SER A 87 -26.16 17.71 -33.46
N GLU A 88 -26.67 18.93 -33.34
CA GLU A 88 -27.50 19.32 -32.20
C GLU A 88 -28.72 18.37 -32.01
N ALA A 89 -29.22 17.82 -33.12
CA ALA A 89 -30.29 16.81 -33.13
C ALA A 89 -29.80 15.36 -32.94
N VAL A 90 -28.53 15.05 -33.23
CA VAL A 90 -27.95 13.70 -33.16
C VAL A 90 -26.77 13.69 -32.19
N LYS A 91 -27.03 13.37 -30.93
CA LYS A 91 -25.98 13.21 -29.92
C LYS A 91 -25.30 11.86 -30.03
N LEU A 92 -24.02 11.86 -30.38
CA LEU A 92 -23.20 10.67 -30.38
C LEU A 92 -22.70 10.33 -28.97
N ARG A 93 -22.69 9.04 -28.62
CA ARG A 93 -22.22 8.53 -27.32
C ARG A 93 -20.98 7.68 -27.49
N ASN A 94 -19.97 7.95 -26.67
CA ASN A 94 -18.77 7.11 -26.59
C ASN A 94 -19.13 5.66 -26.23
N CYS A 95 -18.38 4.71 -26.80
CA CYS A 95 -18.35 3.36 -26.27
C CYS A 95 -17.92 3.41 -24.80
N THR A 96 -18.76 2.92 -23.90
CA THR A 96 -18.50 2.97 -22.45
C THR A 96 -17.27 2.16 -22.02
N ALA A 97 -16.86 1.17 -22.81
CA ALA A 97 -15.72 0.32 -22.51
C ALA A 97 -14.38 0.91 -22.96
N CYS A 98 -14.29 1.40 -24.20
CA CYS A 98 -13.00 1.81 -24.79
C CYS A 98 -12.87 3.32 -25.04
N ARG A 99 -13.99 4.06 -25.08
CA ARG A 99 -14.04 5.50 -25.41
C ARG A 99 -13.44 5.92 -26.77
N LEU A 100 -13.00 4.99 -27.62
CA LEU A 100 -12.38 5.29 -28.94
C LEU A 100 -13.39 5.61 -30.04
N VAL A 101 -14.60 5.07 -29.94
CA VAL A 101 -15.60 5.16 -31.00
C VAL A 101 -16.92 5.65 -30.43
N LYS A 102 -17.68 6.34 -31.28
CA LYS A 102 -18.95 6.96 -30.92
C LYS A 102 -20.12 6.35 -31.69
N TYR A 103 -21.31 6.33 -31.08
CA TYR A 103 -22.52 5.75 -31.67
C TYR A 103 -23.73 6.67 -31.50
N CYS A 104 -24.57 6.76 -32.53
CA CYS A 104 -25.85 7.50 -32.46
C CYS A 104 -26.96 6.71 -31.76
N SER A 105 -26.81 5.38 -31.65
CA SER A 105 -27.79 4.50 -31.00
C SER A 105 -27.14 3.21 -30.46
N VAL A 106 -27.86 2.53 -29.57
CA VAL A 106 -27.46 1.21 -29.04
C VAL A 106 -27.43 0.16 -30.16
N ASP A 107 -28.31 0.27 -31.16
CA ASP A 107 -28.34 -0.65 -32.30
C ASP A 107 -27.09 -0.51 -33.18
N CYS A 108 -26.64 0.73 -33.43
CA CYS A 108 -25.37 0.97 -34.11
C CYS A 108 -24.18 0.39 -33.34
N GLN A 109 -24.18 0.50 -32.00
CA GLN A 109 -23.16 -0.11 -31.17
C GLN A 109 -23.17 -1.65 -31.24
N ARG A 110 -24.36 -2.27 -31.24
CA ARG A 110 -24.52 -3.73 -31.36
C ARG A 110 -24.08 -4.23 -32.73
N ALA A 111 -24.45 -3.54 -33.80
CA ALA A 111 -24.06 -3.88 -35.18
C ALA A 111 -22.54 -3.82 -35.37
N HIS A 112 -21.90 -2.74 -34.93
CA HIS A 112 -20.44 -2.57 -35.05
C HIS A 112 -19.63 -3.47 -34.10
N ARG A 113 -20.26 -4.10 -33.10
CA ARG A 113 -19.57 -4.91 -32.09
C ARG A 113 -18.71 -6.01 -32.70
N LYS A 114 -19.13 -6.65 -33.80
CA LYS A 114 -18.36 -7.73 -34.45
C LYS A 114 -16.99 -7.25 -34.95
N GLN A 115 -16.93 -6.04 -35.53
CA GLN A 115 -15.70 -5.45 -36.05
C GLN A 115 -14.85 -4.83 -34.92
N HIS A 116 -15.51 -4.24 -33.92
CA HIS A 116 -14.84 -3.47 -32.89
C HIS A 116 -14.40 -4.26 -31.65
N LYS A 117 -14.96 -5.46 -31.39
CA LYS A 117 -14.79 -6.20 -30.11
C LYS A 117 -13.33 -6.40 -29.70
N LYS A 118 -12.43 -6.73 -30.63
CA LYS A 118 -11.01 -6.99 -30.32
C LYS A 118 -10.31 -5.70 -29.86
N ALA A 119 -10.34 -4.65 -30.68
CA ALA A 119 -9.79 -3.34 -30.35
C ALA A 119 -10.44 -2.74 -29.09
N CYS A 120 -11.75 -2.91 -28.91
CA CYS A 120 -12.48 -2.45 -27.72
C CYS A 120 -11.95 -3.09 -26.43
N LYS A 121 -11.73 -4.42 -26.45
CA LYS A 121 -11.20 -5.15 -25.28
C LYS A 121 -9.78 -4.72 -24.95
N GLN A 122 -8.93 -4.58 -25.96
CA GLN A 122 -7.56 -4.13 -25.79
C GLN A 122 -7.52 -2.73 -25.16
N ARG A 123 -8.24 -1.76 -25.74
CA ARG A 123 -8.28 -0.41 -25.18
C ARG A 123 -8.90 -0.36 -23.79
N ALA A 124 -9.94 -1.16 -23.52
CA ALA A 124 -10.51 -1.24 -22.19
C ALA A 124 -9.51 -1.79 -21.15
N ALA A 125 -8.60 -2.68 -21.55
CA ALA A 125 -7.51 -3.13 -20.70
C ALA A 125 -6.45 -2.03 -20.51
N GLU A 126 -6.08 -1.31 -21.58
CA GLU A 126 -5.16 -0.17 -21.50
C GLU A 126 -5.69 0.93 -20.56
N LEU A 127 -6.97 1.29 -20.67
CA LEU A 127 -7.60 2.26 -19.76
C LEU A 127 -7.58 1.82 -18.29
N LYS A 128 -7.69 0.51 -18.03
CA LYS A 128 -7.57 -0.04 -16.68
C LYS A 128 -6.14 0.03 -16.17
N ASP A 129 -5.16 -0.29 -17.02
CA ASP A 129 -3.73 -0.15 -16.69
C ASP A 129 -3.36 1.32 -16.46
N GLU A 130 -3.81 2.24 -17.32
CA GLU A 130 -3.64 3.70 -17.16
C GLU A 130 -4.20 4.16 -15.80
N GLN A 131 -5.40 3.72 -15.43
CA GLN A 131 -5.99 4.04 -14.13
C GLN A 131 -5.20 3.43 -12.95
N LEU A 132 -4.79 2.17 -13.06
CA LEU A 132 -4.11 1.44 -11.99
C LEU A 132 -2.70 2.00 -11.70
N TYR A 133 -1.95 2.31 -12.76
CA TYR A 133 -0.58 2.81 -12.64
C TYR A 133 -0.50 4.33 -12.54
N GLY A 134 -1.55 5.07 -12.93
CA GLY A 134 -1.59 6.53 -12.86
C GLY A 134 -2.09 7.09 -11.52
N GLN A 135 -2.53 6.25 -10.59
CA GLN A 135 -3.03 6.67 -9.27
C GLN A 135 -2.21 6.04 -8.15
N GLY A 136 -2.22 6.64 -6.96
CA GLY A 136 -1.53 6.12 -5.77
C GLY A 136 -0.01 6.10 -5.93
N LEU A 137 0.55 7.18 -6.48
CA LEU A 137 1.98 7.37 -6.70
C LEU A 137 2.69 7.93 -5.46
N ASP A 138 1.92 8.55 -4.56
CA ASP A 138 2.39 9.13 -3.31
C ASP A 138 1.77 8.43 -2.11
N ARG A 139 2.42 8.56 -0.95
CA ARG A 139 1.92 7.99 0.31
C ARG A 139 0.72 8.78 0.82
N PRO A 140 -0.31 8.12 1.39
CA PRO A 140 -1.46 8.80 1.94
C PRO A 140 -1.11 9.61 3.20
N GLU A 141 -1.90 10.61 3.54
CA GLU A 141 -1.64 11.49 4.71
C GLU A 141 -1.47 10.71 6.03
N GLY A 142 -2.16 9.58 6.18
CA GLY A 142 -2.07 8.72 7.36
C GLY A 142 -0.69 8.08 7.60
N ASP A 143 0.19 8.12 6.60
CA ASP A 143 1.55 7.59 6.65
C ASP A 143 2.57 8.59 7.25
N PHE A 144 2.15 9.83 7.49
CA PHE A 144 3.01 10.87 8.03
C PHE A 144 2.79 11.01 9.53
N CYS A 145 3.89 11.11 10.27
CA CYS A 145 3.81 11.35 11.71
C CYS A 145 3.24 12.76 11.94
N PRO A 146 2.14 12.94 12.69
CA PRO A 146 1.53 14.25 12.87
C PRO A 146 2.34 15.20 13.76
N ILE A 147 3.44 14.73 14.38
CA ILE A 147 4.29 15.53 15.26
C ILE A 147 5.49 16.10 14.50
N CYS A 148 6.23 15.27 13.79
CA CYS A 148 7.40 15.71 13.01
C CYS A 148 7.08 15.96 11.53
N THR A 149 5.87 15.66 11.07
CA THR A 149 5.39 15.78 9.68
C THR A 149 6.22 15.01 8.64
N LEU A 150 7.14 14.15 9.08
CA LEU A 150 7.94 13.30 8.21
C LEU A 150 7.21 11.98 7.93
N PRO A 151 7.36 11.41 6.71
CA PRO A 151 6.85 10.08 6.40
C PRO A 151 7.41 9.06 7.38
N ILE A 152 6.56 8.17 7.88
CA ILE A 152 6.97 7.11 8.83
C ILE A 152 7.67 6.00 8.04
N PRO A 153 8.85 5.50 8.47
CA PRO A 153 9.51 4.39 7.78
C PRO A 153 8.59 3.18 7.58
N LEU A 154 8.78 2.44 6.48
CA LEU A 154 8.01 1.24 6.17
C LEU A 154 8.77 -0.03 6.64
N PRO A 155 8.07 -1.05 7.19
CA PRO A 155 6.62 -1.08 7.48
C PRO A 155 6.23 -0.13 8.62
N ILE A 156 5.06 0.51 8.52
CA ILE A 156 4.66 1.60 9.44
C ILE A 156 4.42 1.07 10.85
N GLU A 157 3.89 -0.14 10.95
CA GLU A 157 3.60 -0.87 12.18
C GLU A 157 4.85 -1.14 13.02
N ASP A 158 6.02 -1.28 12.39
CA ASP A 158 7.31 -1.49 13.08
C ASP A 158 7.95 -0.18 13.55
N HIS A 159 7.39 0.96 13.14
CA HIS A 159 8.01 2.27 13.31
C HIS A 159 7.09 3.31 13.93
N SER A 160 5.87 2.92 14.29
CA SER A 160 4.87 3.78 14.91
C SER A 160 3.89 3.02 15.79
N ALA A 161 3.25 3.76 16.69
CA ALA A 161 2.11 3.26 17.46
C ALA A 161 0.84 4.03 17.07
N CYS A 162 -0.26 3.30 16.89
CA CYS A 162 -1.58 3.91 16.71
C CYS A 162 -2.13 4.35 18.07
N ALA A 163 -2.38 5.65 18.23
CA ALA A 163 -2.99 6.17 19.45
C ALA A 163 -4.51 6.02 19.40
N VAL A 164 -5.06 5.01 20.09
CA VAL A 164 -6.51 4.69 20.11
C VAL A 164 -7.42 5.82 20.57
N CYS A 165 -6.89 6.79 21.32
CA CYS A 165 -7.64 7.96 21.73
C CYS A 165 -7.95 8.92 20.55
N CYS A 166 -7.16 8.91 19.47
CA CYS A 166 -7.30 9.84 18.33
C CYS A 166 -7.05 9.23 16.94
N MET A 167 -6.80 7.92 16.85
CA MET A 167 -6.50 7.19 15.61
C MET A 167 -5.31 7.73 14.81
N LYS A 168 -4.38 8.42 15.48
CA LYS A 168 -3.16 8.93 14.84
C LYS A 168 -2.00 7.95 15.03
N LYS A 169 -1.30 7.63 13.94
CA LYS A 169 -0.04 6.87 13.96
C LYS A 169 1.10 7.83 14.32
N ILE A 170 1.77 7.60 15.44
CA ILE A 170 2.86 8.43 15.94
C ILE A 170 4.14 7.61 15.87
N CYS A 171 5.17 8.11 15.16
CA CYS A 171 6.43 7.37 15.06
C CYS A 171 7.10 7.22 16.44
N HIS A 172 7.81 6.10 16.64
CA HIS A 172 8.45 5.79 17.92
C HIS A 172 9.43 6.88 18.37
N GLY A 173 10.12 7.55 17.43
CA GLY A 173 10.98 8.70 17.74
C GLY A 173 10.24 9.84 18.45
N CYS A 174 9.12 10.30 17.88
CA CYS A 174 8.34 11.37 18.50
C CYS A 174 7.68 10.92 19.81
N ALA A 175 7.20 9.68 19.89
CA ALA A 175 6.63 9.14 21.12
C ALA A 175 7.68 9.09 22.25
N MET A 176 8.89 8.60 21.96
CA MET A 176 10.02 8.57 22.89
C MET A 176 10.44 9.99 23.31
N ALA A 177 10.58 10.92 22.37
CA ALA A 177 10.98 12.30 22.66
C ALA A 177 9.99 13.01 23.60
N VAL A 178 8.69 12.75 23.44
CA VAL A 178 7.65 13.25 24.34
C VAL A 178 7.72 12.58 25.72
N GLY A 179 7.93 11.26 25.78
CA GLY A 179 8.12 10.53 27.04
C GLY A 179 9.30 11.04 27.88
N LYS A 180 10.43 11.37 27.23
CA LYS A 180 11.60 11.98 27.91
C LYS A 180 11.31 13.31 28.60
N ARG A 181 10.26 14.02 28.17
CA ARG A 181 9.80 15.27 28.78
C ARG A 181 8.83 15.04 29.95
N GLY A 182 8.65 13.79 30.37
CA GLY A 182 7.76 13.39 31.46
C GLY A 182 6.27 13.34 31.06
N MET A 183 5.95 13.34 29.77
CA MET A 183 4.57 13.21 29.31
C MET A 183 4.21 11.74 29.09
N ASN A 184 3.31 11.24 29.93
CA ASN A 184 2.81 9.85 29.89
C ASN A 184 1.43 9.72 29.22
N ASN A 185 1.00 10.75 28.49
CA ASN A 185 -0.27 10.77 27.75
C ASN A 185 0.01 10.67 26.24
N CYS A 186 -1.05 10.53 25.44
CA CYS A 186 -0.96 10.57 23.97
C CYS A 186 -0.16 11.79 23.50
N ALA A 187 0.91 11.54 22.76
CA ALA A 187 1.81 12.59 22.28
C ALA A 187 1.15 13.59 21.31
N PHE A 188 -0.02 13.25 20.74
CA PHE A 188 -0.78 14.14 19.87
C PHE A 188 -1.91 14.87 20.61
N CYS A 189 -2.88 14.13 21.16
CA CYS A 189 -4.09 14.75 21.73
C CYS A 189 -4.07 14.90 23.26
N ARG A 190 -2.98 14.48 23.94
CA ARG A 190 -2.78 14.56 25.40
C ARG A 190 -3.79 13.79 26.25
N ALA A 191 -4.68 13.00 25.65
CA ALA A 191 -5.54 12.07 26.38
C ALA A 191 -4.69 10.98 27.08
N PRO A 192 -5.11 10.50 28.26
CA PRO A 192 -4.44 9.38 28.92
C PRO A 192 -4.51 8.12 28.06
N TYR A 193 -3.49 7.27 28.15
CA TYR A 193 -3.51 5.94 27.54
C TYR A 193 -4.51 5.02 28.26
N PRO A 194 -5.11 4.03 27.57
CA PRO A 194 -5.95 3.04 28.22
C PRO A 194 -5.14 2.25 29.26
N ALA A 195 -5.72 1.99 30.44
CA ALA A 195 -5.02 1.25 31.50
C ALA A 195 -5.10 -0.27 31.31
N ASN A 196 -6.07 -0.74 30.51
CA ASN A 196 -6.34 -2.14 30.23
C ASN A 196 -7.13 -2.28 28.92
N ASP A 197 -7.32 -3.53 28.49
CA ASP A 197 -8.05 -3.89 27.27
C ASP A 197 -9.48 -3.35 27.21
N ALA A 198 -10.19 -3.29 28.34
CA ALA A 198 -11.56 -2.81 28.38
C ALA A 198 -11.63 -1.30 28.12
N ASP A 199 -10.68 -0.53 28.69
CA ASP A 199 -10.54 0.89 28.43
C ASP A 199 -10.16 1.14 26.96
N GLU A 200 -9.24 0.34 26.40
CA GLU A 200 -8.85 0.43 25.00
C GLU A 200 -10.04 0.19 24.06
N LEU A 201 -10.79 -0.89 24.30
CA LEU A 201 -11.99 -1.21 23.53
C LEU A 201 -13.05 -0.11 23.65
N ALA A 202 -13.24 0.48 24.83
CA ALA A 202 -14.18 1.59 25.04
C ALA A 202 -13.76 2.83 24.23
N MET A 203 -12.46 3.16 24.20
CA MET A 203 -11.94 4.27 23.39
C MET A 203 -12.13 4.02 21.89
N ILE A 204 -11.87 2.79 21.42
CA ILE A 204 -12.11 2.40 20.02
C ILE A 204 -13.59 2.55 19.67
N LYS A 205 -14.50 2.02 20.51
CA LYS A 205 -15.95 2.14 20.29
C LYS A 205 -16.42 3.60 20.23
N ALA A 206 -15.92 4.46 21.11
CA ALA A 206 -16.24 5.89 21.08
C ALA A 206 -15.79 6.59 19.79
N ARG A 207 -14.74 6.10 19.12
CA ARG A 207 -14.32 6.57 17.78
C ARG A 207 -15.16 5.97 16.66
N VAL A 208 -15.55 4.70 16.78
CA VAL A 208 -16.49 4.04 15.87
C VAL A 208 -17.85 4.75 15.85
N GLU A 209 -18.38 5.17 17.00
CA GLU A 209 -19.62 5.96 17.08
C GLU A 209 -19.53 7.30 16.32
N LYS A 210 -18.31 7.85 16.19
CA LYS A 210 -18.03 9.05 15.39
C LYS A 210 -17.74 8.75 13.92
N ARG A 211 -17.95 7.51 13.50
CA ARG A 211 -17.70 7.00 12.14
C ARG A 211 -16.26 7.19 11.68
N ASP A 212 -15.30 7.09 12.58
CA ASP A 212 -13.87 7.14 12.23
C ASP A 212 -13.48 5.86 11.47
N PRO A 213 -13.08 5.95 10.18
CA PRO A 213 -12.81 4.78 9.35
C PRO A 213 -11.62 3.94 9.86
N HIS A 214 -10.64 4.55 10.51
CA HIS A 214 -9.50 3.82 11.08
C HIS A 214 -9.91 3.07 12.34
N ALA A 215 -10.77 3.66 13.18
CA ALA A 215 -11.29 2.98 14.36
C ALA A 215 -12.21 1.81 13.99
N ILE A 216 -13.04 1.96 12.97
CA ILE A 216 -13.90 0.87 12.46
C ILE A 216 -13.04 -0.28 11.94
N ASN A 217 -12.00 0.02 11.16
CA ASN A 217 -11.04 -1.00 10.71
C ASN A 217 -10.35 -1.69 11.88
N LEU A 218 -9.83 -0.92 12.84
CA LEU A 218 -9.16 -1.46 14.03
C LEU A 218 -10.11 -2.36 14.83
N LEU A 219 -11.36 -1.97 15.03
CA LEU A 219 -12.35 -2.83 15.69
C LEU A 219 -12.58 -4.12 14.89
N GLY A 220 -12.62 -4.04 13.56
CA GLY A 220 -12.69 -5.21 12.67
C GLY A 220 -11.52 -6.17 12.89
N GLU A 221 -10.28 -5.65 12.95
CA GLU A 221 -9.08 -6.44 13.27
C GLU A 221 -9.19 -7.11 14.65
N LYS A 222 -9.69 -6.39 15.66
CA LYS A 222 -9.87 -6.96 17.01
C LYS A 222 -10.88 -8.10 17.03
N TYR A 223 -11.96 -8.04 16.25
CA TYR A 223 -12.86 -9.19 16.06
C TYR A 223 -12.23 -10.30 15.24
N PHE A 224 -11.38 -9.99 14.26
CA PHE A 224 -10.70 -11.01 13.46
C PHE A 224 -9.75 -11.87 14.31
N PHE A 225 -8.95 -11.23 15.17
CA PHE A 225 -7.98 -11.92 16.02
C PHE A 225 -8.52 -12.39 17.37
N GLY A 226 -9.65 -11.84 17.84
CA GLY A 226 -10.20 -12.14 19.17
C GLY A 226 -9.40 -11.49 20.29
N ASP A 227 -9.06 -10.22 20.11
CA ASP A 227 -8.26 -9.42 21.04
C ASP A 227 -9.17 -8.57 21.97
N LEU A 228 -8.58 -7.95 23.00
CA LEU A 228 -9.27 -7.03 23.92
C LEU A 228 -10.50 -7.65 24.61
N GLY A 229 -10.43 -8.95 24.90
CA GLY A 229 -11.53 -9.73 25.47
C GLY A 229 -12.69 -10.00 24.50
N LEU A 230 -12.55 -9.74 23.21
CA LEU A 230 -13.53 -10.09 22.18
C LEU A 230 -13.35 -11.54 21.74
N GLN A 231 -14.46 -12.23 21.45
CA GLN A 231 -14.41 -13.50 20.75
C GLN A 231 -14.16 -13.27 19.26
N LYS A 232 -13.43 -14.20 18.63
CA LYS A 232 -13.21 -14.19 17.18
C LYS A 232 -14.55 -14.23 16.45
N ASP A 233 -14.77 -13.28 15.55
CA ASP A 233 -15.97 -13.17 14.72
C ASP A 233 -15.57 -12.63 13.33
N LEU A 234 -15.27 -13.56 12.42
CA LEU A 234 -14.83 -13.26 11.06
C LEU A 234 -15.89 -12.49 10.26
N GLN A 235 -17.17 -12.83 10.43
CA GLN A 235 -18.25 -12.19 9.68
C GLN A 235 -18.39 -10.72 10.11
N LYS A 236 -18.34 -10.47 11.42
CA LYS A 236 -18.37 -9.11 11.95
C LYS A 236 -17.13 -8.32 11.57
N ALA A 237 -15.95 -8.93 11.58
CA ALA A 237 -14.70 -8.31 11.13
C ALA A 237 -14.79 -7.85 9.66
N VAL A 238 -15.24 -8.74 8.76
CA VAL A 238 -15.42 -8.42 7.33
C VAL A 238 -16.45 -7.31 7.13
N ASN A 239 -17.56 -7.32 7.88
CA ASN A 239 -18.58 -6.27 7.79
C ASN A 239 -18.02 -4.90 8.22
N LEU A 240 -17.30 -4.86 9.34
CA LEU A 240 -16.67 -3.63 9.83
C LEU A 240 -15.61 -3.12 8.85
N CYS A 241 -14.73 -3.97 8.34
CA CYS A 241 -13.74 -3.54 7.35
C CYS A 241 -14.38 -3.12 6.02
N THR A 242 -15.51 -3.72 5.63
CA THR A 242 -16.28 -3.24 4.47
C THR A 242 -16.81 -1.83 4.69
N GLU A 243 -17.42 -1.57 5.86
CA GLU A 243 -17.87 -0.23 6.23
C GLU A 243 -16.70 0.77 6.29
N ALA A 244 -15.59 0.39 6.91
CA ALA A 244 -14.40 1.23 6.99
C ALA A 244 -13.85 1.59 5.59
N ALA A 245 -13.82 0.62 4.66
CA ALA A 245 -13.38 0.83 3.29
C ALA A 245 -14.33 1.77 2.52
N GLU A 246 -15.64 1.66 2.72
CA GLU A 246 -16.63 2.58 2.15
C GLU A 246 -16.49 4.01 2.68
N LEU A 247 -16.04 4.15 3.93
CA LEU A 247 -15.70 5.43 4.57
C LEU A 247 -14.27 5.92 4.23
N GLY A 248 -13.52 5.21 3.39
CA GLY A 248 -12.21 5.64 2.89
C GLY A 248 -10.99 5.08 3.64
N SER A 249 -11.14 4.05 4.49
CA SER A 249 -9.99 3.37 5.09
C SER A 249 -9.22 2.55 4.05
N ILE A 250 -8.01 3.00 3.74
CA ILE A 250 -7.07 2.30 2.85
C ILE A 250 -6.61 0.97 3.47
N ASP A 251 -6.31 0.97 4.77
CA ASP A 251 -5.90 -0.22 5.53
C ASP A 251 -7.03 -1.28 5.51
N ALA A 252 -8.29 -0.86 5.56
CA ALA A 252 -9.42 -1.77 5.46
C ALA A 252 -9.55 -2.43 4.08
N LEU A 253 -9.27 -1.70 2.99
CA LEU A 253 -9.19 -2.31 1.66
C LEU A 253 -8.06 -3.34 1.57
N TYR A 254 -6.91 -3.07 2.19
CA TYR A 254 -5.84 -4.05 2.28
C TYR A 254 -6.26 -5.30 3.06
N ASN A 255 -6.85 -5.12 4.24
CA ASN A 255 -7.32 -6.19 5.11
C ASN A 255 -8.40 -7.04 4.45
N LEU A 256 -9.37 -6.43 3.75
CA LEU A 256 -10.36 -7.17 2.96
C LEU A 256 -9.71 -8.04 1.89
N GLY A 257 -8.65 -7.54 1.22
CA GLY A 257 -7.89 -8.36 0.28
C GLY A 257 -7.21 -9.54 0.97
N ALA A 258 -6.54 -9.29 2.09
CA ALA A 258 -5.80 -10.31 2.84
C ALA A 258 -6.72 -11.38 3.47
N TRP A 259 -7.88 -10.98 4.01
CA TRP A 259 -8.79 -11.89 4.71
C TRP A 259 -9.69 -12.68 3.75
N ASN A 260 -10.08 -12.12 2.61
CA ASN A 260 -10.84 -12.87 1.61
C ASN A 260 -10.03 -13.99 0.96
N GLY A 261 -8.69 -13.93 1.02
CA GLY A 261 -7.80 -15.03 0.62
C GLY A 261 -7.88 -16.26 1.55
N LEU A 262 -8.49 -16.13 2.74
CA LEU A 262 -8.65 -17.22 3.72
C LEU A 262 -9.98 -17.98 3.58
N GLY A 263 -10.91 -17.53 2.72
CA GLY A 263 -12.15 -18.25 2.44
C GLY A 263 -11.92 -19.35 1.40
N ASP A 264 -12.30 -20.59 1.71
CA ASP A 264 -12.03 -21.89 1.04
C ASP A 264 -12.26 -22.04 -0.49
N VAL A 265 -12.48 -20.96 -1.26
CA VAL A 265 -12.64 -21.01 -2.72
C VAL A 265 -11.53 -20.23 -3.41
N VAL A 266 -10.39 -20.90 -3.62
CA VAL A 266 -9.12 -20.34 -4.15
C VAL A 266 -9.30 -19.49 -5.41
N GLU A 267 -10.07 -19.95 -6.41
CA GLU A 267 -10.24 -19.20 -7.68
C GLU A 267 -11.12 -17.94 -7.58
N GLN A 268 -12.05 -17.89 -6.61
CA GLN A 268 -12.86 -16.69 -6.37
C GLN A 268 -12.16 -15.73 -5.40
N GLY A 269 -11.34 -16.26 -4.49
CA GLY A 269 -10.51 -15.52 -3.54
C GLY A 269 -9.51 -14.62 -4.25
N GLU A 270 -8.69 -15.18 -5.15
CA GLU A 270 -7.63 -14.42 -5.85
C GLU A 270 -8.19 -13.22 -6.65
N LYS A 271 -9.36 -13.40 -7.29
CA LYS A 271 -10.01 -12.30 -8.04
C LYS A 271 -10.52 -11.19 -7.13
N LYS A 272 -11.00 -11.50 -5.93
CA LYS A 272 -11.47 -10.51 -4.96
C LYS A 272 -10.29 -9.81 -4.28
N GLU A 273 -9.26 -10.57 -3.92
CA GLU A 273 -8.00 -10.06 -3.38
C GLU A 273 -7.37 -9.02 -4.29
N VAL A 274 -7.13 -9.36 -5.56
CA VAL A 274 -6.57 -8.43 -6.57
C VAL A 274 -7.44 -7.18 -6.72
N GLN A 275 -8.77 -7.30 -6.64
CA GLN A 275 -9.67 -6.14 -6.72
C GLN A 275 -9.50 -5.19 -5.53
N PHE A 276 -9.48 -5.72 -4.31
CA PHE A 276 -9.32 -4.90 -3.10
C PHE A 276 -7.94 -4.26 -3.04
N TRP A 277 -6.87 -5.03 -3.33
CA TRP A 277 -5.52 -4.48 -3.37
C TRP A 277 -5.30 -3.51 -4.51
N SER A 278 -5.94 -3.68 -5.66
CA SER A 278 -5.90 -2.66 -6.73
C SER A 278 -6.49 -1.34 -6.26
N LYS A 279 -7.63 -1.36 -5.55
CA LYS A 279 -8.23 -0.14 -4.97
C LYS A 279 -7.33 0.49 -3.91
N ALA A 280 -6.78 -0.30 -2.99
CA ALA A 280 -5.87 0.18 -1.96
C ALA A 280 -4.59 0.78 -2.57
N ALA A 281 -4.00 0.08 -3.54
CA ALA A 281 -2.81 0.52 -4.25
C ALA A 281 -3.06 1.85 -4.96
N MET A 282 -4.18 2.00 -5.69
CA MET A 282 -4.57 3.26 -6.32
C MET A 282 -4.78 4.43 -5.33
N GLN A 283 -4.95 4.14 -4.04
CA GLN A 283 -5.00 5.15 -2.97
C GLN A 283 -3.65 5.32 -2.24
N GLY A 284 -2.58 4.68 -2.73
CA GLY A 284 -1.22 4.82 -2.20
C GLY A 284 -0.80 3.74 -1.21
N HIS A 285 -1.59 2.65 -1.03
CA HIS A 285 -1.19 1.57 -0.13
C HIS A 285 0.02 0.81 -0.65
N VAL A 286 1.15 0.99 0.01
CA VAL A 286 2.46 0.54 -0.48
C VAL A 286 2.58 -0.98 -0.52
N VAL A 287 2.12 -1.66 0.54
CA VAL A 287 2.18 -3.14 0.61
C VAL A 287 1.25 -3.78 -0.41
N SER A 288 0.04 -3.25 -0.60
CA SER A 288 -0.87 -3.74 -1.65
C SER A 288 -0.27 -3.58 -3.04
N ARG A 289 0.41 -2.46 -3.29
CA ARG A 289 1.14 -2.25 -4.54
C ARG A 289 2.22 -3.30 -4.76
N SER A 290 3.03 -3.59 -3.73
CA SER A 290 4.05 -4.63 -3.78
C SER A 290 3.46 -6.01 -4.05
N ASN A 291 2.35 -6.36 -3.38
CA ASN A 291 1.70 -7.66 -3.54
C ASN A 291 1.13 -7.85 -4.94
N LEU A 292 0.53 -6.81 -5.56
CA LEU A 292 0.13 -6.86 -6.96
C LEU A 292 1.34 -7.11 -7.88
N GLY A 293 2.49 -6.52 -7.56
CA GLY A 293 3.73 -6.80 -8.27
C GLY A 293 4.17 -8.25 -8.20
N ALA A 294 4.09 -8.85 -7.00
CA ALA A 294 4.39 -10.27 -6.79
C ALA A 294 3.43 -11.18 -7.59
N ILE A 295 2.12 -10.93 -7.52
CA ILE A 295 1.10 -11.69 -8.26
C ILE A 295 1.34 -11.62 -9.78
N GLU A 296 1.67 -10.44 -10.32
CA GLU A 296 2.00 -10.33 -11.74
C GLU A 296 3.31 -11.07 -12.09
N GLY A 297 4.27 -11.09 -11.18
CA GLY A 297 5.52 -11.84 -11.34
C GLY A 297 5.30 -13.35 -11.39
N GLU A 298 4.47 -13.88 -10.49
CA GLU A 298 4.04 -15.30 -10.47
C GLU A 298 3.32 -15.70 -11.76
N LYS A 299 2.57 -14.77 -12.35
CA LYS A 299 1.90 -14.96 -13.66
C LYS A 299 2.86 -14.84 -14.86
N GLY A 300 4.14 -14.55 -14.64
CA GLY A 300 5.13 -14.31 -15.70
C GLY A 300 5.01 -12.93 -16.38
N ASN A 301 4.16 -12.04 -15.87
CA ASN A 301 3.96 -10.70 -16.41
C ASN A 301 5.02 -9.72 -15.85
N HIS A 302 6.30 -9.98 -16.13
CA HIS A 302 7.43 -9.27 -15.51
C HIS A 302 7.39 -7.75 -15.74
N ASP A 303 6.91 -7.27 -16.90
CA ASP A 303 6.73 -5.84 -17.13
C ASP A 303 5.67 -5.20 -16.23
N ARG A 304 4.57 -5.91 -15.95
CA ARG A 304 3.51 -5.45 -15.04
C ARG A 304 4.02 -5.48 -13.60
N ALA A 305 4.71 -6.57 -13.23
CA ALA A 305 5.34 -6.72 -11.93
C ALA A 305 6.31 -5.56 -11.65
N ALA A 306 7.23 -5.28 -12.58
CA ALA A 306 8.20 -4.20 -12.45
C ALA A 306 7.53 -2.82 -12.28
N ARG A 307 6.43 -2.55 -13.00
CA ARG A 307 5.66 -1.29 -12.84
C ARG A 307 5.09 -1.13 -11.44
N HIS A 308 4.49 -2.18 -10.88
CA HIS A 308 3.96 -2.16 -9.52
C HIS A 308 5.07 -1.95 -8.48
N LEU A 309 6.13 -2.76 -8.58
CA LEU A 309 7.24 -2.72 -7.63
C LEU A 309 7.96 -1.36 -7.69
N LEU A 310 8.05 -0.73 -8.87
CA LEU A 310 8.71 0.56 -9.04
C LEU A 310 7.98 1.65 -8.25
N ILE A 311 6.64 1.70 -8.34
CA ILE A 311 5.82 2.66 -7.57
C ILE A 311 6.05 2.45 -6.08
N SER A 312 5.98 1.20 -5.62
CA SER A 312 6.16 0.85 -4.20
C SER A 312 7.58 1.13 -3.68
N ALA A 313 8.61 0.85 -4.48
CA ALA A 313 10.01 1.13 -4.15
C ALA A 313 10.26 2.63 -4.03
N LYS A 314 9.68 3.45 -4.92
CA LYS A 314 9.72 4.92 -4.86
C LYS A 314 9.04 5.50 -3.63
N MET A 315 8.14 4.76 -2.98
CA MET A 315 7.55 5.12 -1.69
C MET A 315 8.41 4.70 -0.49
N GLY A 316 9.58 4.08 -0.73
CA GLY A 316 10.51 3.65 0.30
C GLY A 316 10.31 2.21 0.79
N PHE A 317 9.49 1.38 0.11
CA PHE A 317 9.31 -0.01 0.54
C PHE A 317 10.49 -0.89 0.10
N LYS A 318 11.30 -1.29 1.07
CA LYS A 318 12.50 -2.10 0.86
C LYS A 318 12.19 -3.43 0.16
N GLY A 319 11.09 -4.09 0.51
CA GLY A 319 10.71 -5.37 -0.11
C GLY A 319 10.54 -5.29 -1.63
N SER A 320 9.90 -4.22 -2.12
CA SER A 320 9.76 -4.02 -3.57
C SER A 320 11.08 -3.69 -4.25
N PHE A 321 11.94 -2.90 -3.59
CA PHE A 321 13.26 -2.58 -4.13
C PHE A 321 14.14 -3.84 -4.26
N GLU A 322 14.19 -4.70 -3.24
CA GLU A 322 14.94 -5.96 -3.31
C GLU A 322 14.37 -6.90 -4.37
N MET A 323 13.04 -6.94 -4.56
CA MET A 323 12.44 -7.72 -5.64
C MET A 323 12.87 -7.20 -7.02
N ILE A 324 12.87 -5.88 -7.24
CA ILE A 324 13.38 -5.30 -8.50
C ILE A 324 14.85 -5.63 -8.71
N LYS A 325 15.66 -5.61 -7.65
CA LYS A 325 17.07 -6.00 -7.71
C LYS A 325 17.24 -7.46 -8.15
N GLN A 326 16.44 -8.37 -7.60
CA GLN A 326 16.42 -9.78 -8.04
C GLN A 326 16.01 -9.91 -9.50
N MET A 327 14.94 -9.23 -9.92
CA MET A 327 14.49 -9.23 -11.32
C MET A 327 15.55 -8.67 -12.28
N PHE A 328 16.30 -7.64 -11.86
CA PHE A 328 17.42 -7.09 -12.62
C PHE A 328 18.56 -8.09 -12.77
N THR A 329 18.94 -8.78 -11.68
CA THR A 329 19.98 -9.83 -11.76
C THR A 329 19.56 -11.01 -12.63
N ALA A 330 18.26 -11.29 -12.75
CA ALA A 330 17.70 -12.30 -13.63
C ALA A 330 17.53 -11.83 -15.09
N GLY A 331 17.88 -10.58 -15.42
CA GLY A 331 17.73 -10.02 -16.78
C GLY A 331 16.29 -9.70 -17.18
N LEU A 332 15.36 -9.67 -16.24
CA LEU A 332 13.92 -9.40 -16.48
C LEU A 332 13.56 -7.91 -16.44
N VAL A 333 14.49 -7.07 -15.97
CA VAL A 333 14.31 -5.62 -15.84
C VAL A 333 15.51 -4.91 -16.46
N THR A 334 15.27 -3.80 -17.15
CA THR A 334 16.34 -3.02 -17.79
C THR A 334 17.15 -2.24 -16.76
N LYS A 335 18.37 -1.84 -17.14
CA LYS A 335 19.25 -1.04 -16.29
C LYS A 335 18.62 0.31 -15.92
N GLU A 336 17.88 0.91 -16.84
CA GLU A 336 17.21 2.21 -16.66
C GLU A 336 16.14 2.09 -15.57
N LYS A 337 15.25 1.08 -15.66
CA LYS A 337 14.22 0.82 -14.65
C LYS A 337 14.82 0.52 -13.28
N PHE A 338 15.93 -0.24 -13.23
CA PHE A 338 16.64 -0.51 -11.97
C PHE A 338 17.23 0.76 -11.36
N ALA A 339 17.90 1.60 -12.15
CA ALA A 339 18.47 2.86 -11.69
C ALA A 339 17.39 3.82 -11.19
N GLU A 340 16.24 3.87 -11.86
CA GLU A 340 15.08 4.63 -11.43
C GLU A 340 14.53 4.16 -10.08
N ALA A 341 14.39 2.84 -9.89
CA ALA A 341 13.95 2.26 -8.63
C ALA A 341 14.94 2.54 -7.48
N LEU A 342 16.25 2.40 -7.74
CA LEU A 342 17.30 2.68 -6.75
C LEU A 342 17.26 4.14 -6.30
N LYS A 343 17.21 5.07 -7.27
CA LYS A 343 17.17 6.50 -6.96
C LYS A 343 15.93 6.85 -6.14
N GLY A 344 14.75 6.44 -6.59
CA GLY A 344 13.51 6.77 -5.88
C GLY A 344 13.42 6.14 -4.49
N TYR A 345 13.94 4.92 -4.31
CA TYR A 345 14.04 4.30 -2.99
C TYR A 345 15.01 5.07 -2.07
N GLN A 346 16.15 5.52 -2.58
CA GLN A 346 17.09 6.34 -1.81
C GLN A 346 16.47 7.68 -1.41
N ASP A 347 15.83 8.38 -2.35
CA ASP A 347 15.15 9.66 -2.10
C ASP A 347 14.10 9.50 -0.97
N ALA A 348 13.26 8.46 -1.04
CA ALA A 348 12.27 8.17 0.01
C ALA A 348 12.91 7.83 1.37
N VAL A 349 14.00 7.06 1.39
CA VAL A 349 14.72 6.73 2.64
C VAL A 349 15.30 7.98 3.28
N GLU A 350 15.84 8.90 2.49
CA GLU A 350 16.36 10.18 2.98
C GLU A 350 15.25 11.04 3.59
N GLU A 351 14.07 11.13 2.95
CA GLU A 351 12.91 11.86 3.47
C GLU A 351 12.37 11.31 4.80
N MET A 352 12.61 10.03 5.08
CA MET A 352 12.16 9.36 6.31
C MET A 352 13.13 9.50 7.49
N LYS A 353 14.32 10.11 7.30
CA LYS A 353 15.32 10.25 8.37
C LYS A 353 14.87 11.18 9.48
N SER A 354 15.17 10.80 10.72
CA SER A 354 14.88 11.63 11.89
C SER A 354 15.82 11.26 13.03
N HIS A 355 16.46 12.28 13.61
CA HIS A 355 17.32 12.13 14.77
C HIS A 355 16.64 11.35 15.92
N ASP A 356 15.39 11.69 16.22
CA ASP A 356 14.64 11.06 17.32
C ASP A 356 14.30 9.59 17.01
N ARG A 357 14.09 9.24 15.73
CA ARG A 357 13.88 7.85 15.30
C ARG A 357 15.18 7.04 15.41
N ASP A 358 16.30 7.62 15.00
CA ASP A 358 17.61 6.98 15.15
C ASP A 358 17.96 6.75 16.63
N GLU A 359 17.63 7.71 17.49
CA GLU A 359 17.80 7.57 18.93
C GLU A 359 16.87 6.51 19.53
N ALA A 360 15.58 6.51 19.18
CA ALA A 360 14.62 5.50 19.61
C ALA A 360 15.10 4.09 19.26
N LYS A 361 15.57 3.89 18.02
CA LYS A 361 16.15 2.63 17.57
C LYS A 361 17.37 2.21 18.39
N ARG A 362 18.28 3.15 18.75
CA ARG A 362 19.45 2.85 19.61
C ARG A 362 19.03 2.41 21.02
N LEU A 363 17.88 2.88 21.50
CA LEU A 363 17.34 2.55 22.82
C LEU A 363 16.42 1.31 22.82
N GLY A 364 16.22 0.67 21.66
CA GLY A 364 15.40 -0.53 21.52
C GLY A 364 13.89 -0.29 21.51
N TYR A 365 13.46 0.91 21.12
CA TYR A 365 12.05 1.23 20.88
C TYR A 365 11.53 0.68 19.55
#